data_AF-A0A2N1RJA3-F1
#
_entry.id   AF-A0A2N1RJA3-F1
#
_cell.length_a   1.000
_cell.length_b   1.000
_cell.length_c   1.000
_cell.angle_alpha   90.00
_cell.angle_beta   90.00
_cell.angle_gamma   90.00
#
_symmetry.space_group_name_H-M   'P 1'
#
loop_
_entity.id
_entity.type
_entity.pdbx_description
1 polymer ?
#
loop_
_entity_poly.entity_id
_entity_poly.type
_entity_poly.pdbx_seq_one_letter_code
_entity_poly.pdbx_strand_id
1 'polypeptide(L)'
;MKRLLLIGVFLLVAIAAAWTCELTYTITDSAGKSSPAVPGKPVYLEPDESYTLAIDFYEDHRNCPVPASATLFMLDGARWNPTRDTQALLLSAPIAWKETTARLNEASAKFSTGEPGTYTLEILRECPTKAGYSAQLVFVVVPSQG
;
A
#
# COMPACT_ATOMS: atom_id res chain seq x y z
N MET A 1 60.27 18.56 10.67
CA MET A 1 59.75 17.17 10.64
C MET A 1 58.46 17.14 11.47
N LYS A 2 57.30 17.46 10.90
CA LYS A 2 56.27 16.51 10.44
C LYS A 2 56.03 15.34 11.41
N ARG A 3 55.01 15.44 12.27
CA ARG A 3 54.11 14.32 12.65
C ARG A 3 52.71 14.89 12.95
N LEU A 4 51.87 14.91 11.91
CA LEU A 4 50.42 15.02 12.05
C LEU A 4 49.91 13.77 12.77
N LEU A 5 49.24 13.95 13.91
CA LEU A 5 48.48 12.90 14.57
C LEU A 5 47.12 12.79 13.86
N LEU A 6 46.96 11.68 13.14
CA LEU A 6 45.74 11.22 12.50
C LEU A 6 44.62 11.05 13.54
N ILE A 7 43.62 11.93 13.49
CA ILE A 7 42.32 11.69 14.12
C ILE A 7 41.49 10.89 13.11
N GLY A 8 41.60 9.57 13.19
CA GLY A 8 40.67 8.64 12.57
C GLY A 8 39.47 8.47 13.49
N VAL A 9 38.35 9.12 13.16
CA VAL A 9 37.06 8.86 13.81
C VAL A 9 36.13 8.26 12.75
N PHE A 10 35.94 6.96 12.92
CA PHE A 10 34.78 6.14 12.55
C PHE A 10 33.58 6.93 11.98
N LEU A 11 33.41 6.89 10.66
CA LEU A 11 32.11 7.02 10.01
C LEU A 11 31.77 5.67 9.36
N LEU A 12 31.51 4.66 10.20
CA LEU A 12 30.73 3.50 9.80
C LEU A 12 29.26 3.88 9.94
N VAL A 13 28.75 4.61 8.95
CA VAL A 13 27.30 4.69 8.75
C VAL A 13 26.87 3.30 8.28
N ALA A 14 26.43 2.48 9.22
CA ALA A 14 25.75 1.23 8.92
C ALA A 14 24.47 1.60 8.18
N ILE A 15 24.50 1.52 6.84
CA ILE A 15 23.29 1.44 6.03
C ILE A 15 22.69 0.09 6.39
N ALA A 16 21.84 0.07 7.42
CA ALA A 16 20.95 -1.05 7.66
C ALA A 16 20.03 -1.12 6.45
N ALA A 17 20.38 -1.96 5.48
CA ALA A 17 19.46 -2.36 4.44
C ALA A 17 18.28 -3.00 5.16
N ALA A 18 17.18 -2.25 5.28
CA ALA A 18 15.94 -2.75 5.84
C ALA A 18 15.42 -3.80 4.85
N TRP A 19 15.80 -5.06 5.07
CA TRP A 19 15.35 -6.22 4.30
C TRP A 19 13.89 -6.55 4.64
N THR A 20 13.00 -5.63 4.32
CA THR A 20 11.56 -5.76 4.52
C THR A 20 10.87 -5.72 3.18
N CYS A 21 9.81 -6.50 3.03
CA CYS A 21 8.83 -6.30 1.96
C CYS A 21 8.44 -4.82 1.88
N GLU A 22 8.43 -4.27 0.68
CA GLU A 22 7.93 -2.93 0.43
C GLU A 22 6.64 -3.01 -0.37
N LEU A 23 5.63 -2.25 0.06
CA LEU A 23 4.42 -2.02 -0.73
C LEU A 23 4.26 -0.52 -0.94
N THR A 24 4.05 -0.13 -2.20
CA THR A 24 3.71 1.23 -2.60
C THR A 24 2.30 1.25 -3.16
N TYR A 25 1.65 2.42 -3.06
CA TYR A 25 0.26 2.59 -3.43
C TYR A 25 0.08 3.86 -4.24
N THR A 26 -0.65 3.75 -5.35
CA THR A 26 -1.01 4.88 -6.19
C THR A 26 -2.51 4.86 -6.41
N ILE A 27 -3.15 6.01 -6.19
CA ILE A 27 -4.57 6.24 -6.51
C ILE A 27 -4.65 7.01 -7.80
N THR A 28 -5.43 6.49 -8.74
CA THR A 28 -5.78 7.14 -10.01
C THR A 28 -7.28 7.44 -10.03
N ASP A 29 -7.64 8.68 -10.30
CA ASP A 29 -9.05 9.11 -10.44
C ASP A 29 -9.63 8.79 -11.83
N SER A 30 -10.92 9.06 -12.01
CA SER A 30 -11.64 8.86 -13.27
C SER A 30 -11.11 9.73 -14.43
N ALA A 31 -10.43 10.84 -14.13
CA ALA A 31 -9.74 11.69 -15.10
C ALA A 31 -8.33 11.17 -15.46
N GLY A 32 -7.86 10.08 -14.84
CA GLY A 32 -6.55 9.48 -15.06
C GLY A 32 -5.41 10.18 -14.30
N LYS A 33 -5.71 11.15 -13.43
CA LYS A 33 -4.71 11.80 -12.59
C LYS A 33 -4.34 10.86 -11.46
N SER A 34 -3.03 10.69 -11.26
CA SER A 34 -2.49 9.77 -10.27
C SER A 34 -1.78 10.49 -9.13
N SER A 35 -1.88 9.94 -7.92
CA SER A 35 -1.21 10.44 -6.73
C SER A 35 -0.83 9.31 -5.78
N PRO A 36 0.25 9.47 -4.98
CA PRO A 36 0.64 8.43 -4.03
C PRO A 36 -0.36 8.33 -2.87
N ALA A 37 -0.79 7.12 -2.55
CA ALA A 37 -1.55 6.79 -1.36
C ALA A 37 -0.58 6.43 -0.23
N VAL A 38 -0.20 7.41 0.59
CA VAL A 38 0.80 7.20 1.66
C VAL A 38 0.09 6.66 2.91
N PRO A 39 0.53 5.53 3.48
CA PRO A 39 -0.04 5.01 4.72
C PRO A 39 -0.11 6.05 5.85
N GLY A 40 -1.24 6.06 6.57
CA GLY A 40 -1.54 7.00 7.65
C GLY A 40 -1.82 8.43 7.21
N LYS A 41 -1.72 8.77 5.92
CA LYS A 41 -2.12 10.08 5.38
C LYS A 41 -3.48 9.99 4.71
N PRO A 42 -4.35 11.00 4.88
CA PRO A 42 -5.65 11.01 4.23
C PRO A 42 -5.50 11.18 2.72
N VAL A 43 -6.25 10.37 1.98
CA VAL A 43 -6.51 10.52 0.55
C VAL A 43 -7.95 11.00 0.39
N TYR A 44 -8.12 12.18 -0.19
CA TYR A 44 -9.44 12.76 -0.40
C TYR A 44 -10.03 12.25 -1.71
N LEU A 45 -11.26 11.76 -1.65
CA LEU A 45 -12.02 11.22 -2.76
C LEU A 45 -13.33 11.97 -2.88
N GLU A 46 -13.81 12.14 -4.10
CA GLU A 46 -15.15 12.64 -4.39
C GLU A 46 -16.17 11.52 -4.22
N PRO A 47 -17.41 11.83 -3.83
CA PRO A 47 -18.48 10.84 -3.72
C PRO A 47 -18.95 10.37 -5.10
N ASP A 48 -19.47 9.14 -5.18
CA ASP A 48 -19.99 8.50 -6.39
C ASP A 48 -19.02 8.42 -7.59
N GLU A 49 -17.72 8.59 -7.35
CA GLU A 49 -16.66 8.56 -8.35
C GLU A 49 -15.90 7.23 -8.33
N SER A 50 -15.28 6.90 -9.46
CA SER A 50 -14.49 5.67 -9.62
C SER A 50 -13.00 5.94 -9.52
N TYR A 51 -12.30 5.06 -8.79
CA TYR A 51 -10.87 5.13 -8.54
C TYR A 51 -10.19 3.79 -8.82
N THR A 52 -8.91 3.85 -9.14
CA THR A 52 -8.03 2.68 -9.19
C THR A 52 -6.94 2.84 -8.15
N LEU A 53 -6.85 1.89 -7.21
CA LEU A 53 -5.72 1.71 -6.32
C LEU A 53 -4.76 0.70 -6.96
N ALA A 54 -3.64 1.18 -7.47
CA ALA A 54 -2.51 0.36 -7.89
C ALA A 54 -1.61 0.05 -6.68
N ILE A 55 -1.16 -1.20 -6.58
CA ILE A 55 -0.35 -1.72 -5.49
C ILE A 55 0.86 -2.40 -6.11
N ASP A 56 2.06 -1.91 -5.81
CA ASP A 56 3.29 -2.59 -6.18
C ASP A 56 3.89 -3.23 -4.93
N PHE A 57 4.20 -4.52 -5.01
CA PHE A 57 4.84 -5.28 -3.96
C PHE A 57 6.24 -5.70 -4.41
N TYR A 58 7.26 -5.17 -3.73
CA TYR A 58 8.64 -5.55 -3.91
C TYR A 58 9.11 -6.50 -2.81
N GLU A 59 9.51 -7.72 -3.20
CA GLU A 59 10.08 -8.73 -2.33
C GLU A 59 11.61 -8.57 -2.23
N ASP A 60 12.09 -8.02 -1.10
CA ASP A 60 13.54 -7.83 -0.88
C ASP A 60 14.19 -8.83 0.10
N HIS A 61 13.41 -9.68 0.75
CA HIS A 61 13.93 -10.57 1.80
C HIS A 61 14.30 -11.99 1.33
N ARG A 62 14.42 -12.15 0.00
CA ARG A 62 14.97 -13.32 -0.74
C ARG A 62 14.41 -14.66 -0.26
N ASN A 63 13.38 -15.15 -0.96
CA ASN A 63 12.72 -16.45 -0.74
C ASN A 63 11.57 -16.39 0.28
N CYS A 64 10.70 -15.38 0.15
CA CYS A 64 9.42 -15.34 0.83
C CYS A 64 8.56 -16.52 0.38
N PRO A 65 8.18 -17.47 1.26
CA PRO A 65 7.30 -18.57 0.86
C PRO A 65 5.84 -18.12 0.70
N VAL A 66 5.53 -16.87 1.06
CA VAL A 66 4.18 -16.32 1.03
C VAL A 66 3.98 -15.65 -0.33
N PRO A 67 3.00 -16.06 -1.14
CA PRO A 67 2.74 -15.42 -2.42
C PRO A 67 2.15 -14.02 -2.22
N ALA A 68 2.30 -13.11 -3.18
CA ALA A 68 1.72 -11.76 -3.14
C ALA A 68 0.19 -11.79 -2.89
N SER A 69 -0.49 -12.79 -3.43
CA SER A 69 -1.93 -13.04 -3.29
C SER A 69 -2.40 -13.37 -1.88
N ALA A 70 -1.50 -13.70 -0.94
CA ALA A 70 -1.85 -13.88 0.46
C ALA A 70 -2.02 -12.56 1.23
N THR A 71 -1.78 -11.42 0.58
CA THR A 71 -2.05 -10.09 1.14
C THR A 71 -3.55 -9.90 1.36
N LEU A 72 -3.93 -9.55 2.59
CA LEU A 72 -5.30 -9.29 2.99
C LEU A 72 -5.61 -7.81 2.90
N PHE A 73 -6.79 -7.49 2.37
CA PHE A 73 -7.33 -6.15 2.27
C PHE A 73 -8.59 -6.08 3.12
N MET A 74 -8.60 -5.24 4.14
CA MET A 74 -9.68 -5.12 5.11
C MET A 74 -10.19 -3.68 5.11
N LEU A 75 -11.41 -3.45 4.63
CA LEU A 75 -12.09 -2.16 4.73
C LEU A 75 -12.89 -2.13 6.04
N ASP A 76 -12.54 -1.21 6.94
CA ASP A 76 -13.17 -1.00 8.25
C ASP A 76 -13.32 -2.30 9.07
N GLY A 77 -12.23 -3.06 9.17
CA GLY A 77 -12.18 -4.32 9.92
C GLY A 77 -12.88 -5.50 9.23
N ALA A 78 -13.32 -5.34 7.99
CA ALA A 78 -13.99 -6.36 7.20
C ALA A 78 -13.25 -6.62 5.88
N ARG A 79 -13.16 -7.89 5.45
CA ARG A 79 -12.51 -8.21 4.16
C ARG A 79 -13.15 -7.40 3.02
N TRP A 80 -12.32 -6.71 2.26
CA TRP A 80 -12.75 -5.92 1.10
C TRP A 80 -13.05 -6.86 -0.07
N ASN A 81 -14.32 -6.92 -0.48
CA ASN A 81 -14.82 -7.91 -1.42
C ASN A 81 -15.91 -7.29 -2.31
N PRO A 82 -15.89 -7.50 -3.65
CA PRO A 82 -16.93 -6.99 -4.54
C PRO A 82 -18.37 -7.42 -4.21
N THR A 83 -18.56 -8.54 -3.51
CA THR A 83 -19.92 -9.03 -3.19
C THR A 83 -20.56 -8.37 -1.98
N ARG A 84 -19.90 -7.38 -1.35
CA ARG A 84 -20.40 -6.69 -0.16
C ARG A 84 -20.78 -5.26 -0.51
N ASP A 85 -22.01 -5.09 -0.94
CA ASP A 85 -22.63 -3.80 -1.28
C ASP A 85 -22.81 -2.85 -0.10
N THR A 86 -22.72 -3.34 1.14
CA THR A 86 -22.76 -2.51 2.34
C THR A 86 -21.45 -1.78 2.64
N GLN A 87 -20.39 -1.98 1.84
CA GLN A 87 -19.11 -1.28 2.02
C GLN A 87 -19.16 0.09 1.33
N ALA A 88 -18.67 1.12 2.00
CA ALA A 88 -18.70 2.47 1.43
C ALA A 88 -17.71 2.66 0.27
N LEU A 89 -16.66 1.85 0.20
CA LEU A 89 -15.78 1.75 -0.97
C LEU A 89 -16.11 0.44 -1.69
N LEU A 90 -16.85 0.52 -2.78
CA LEU A 90 -17.40 -0.63 -3.49
C LEU A 90 -16.39 -1.16 -4.49
N LEU A 91 -15.80 -2.31 -4.18
CA LEU A 91 -14.82 -2.95 -5.05
C LEU A 91 -15.52 -3.53 -6.29
N SER A 92 -15.04 -3.21 -7.50
CA SER A 92 -15.70 -3.64 -8.75
C SER A 92 -15.42 -5.11 -9.10
N ALA A 93 -14.28 -5.65 -8.66
CA ALA A 93 -13.85 -7.02 -8.93
C ALA A 93 -12.83 -7.50 -7.88
N PRO A 94 -12.61 -8.81 -7.71
CA PRO A 94 -11.56 -9.30 -6.82
C PRO A 94 -10.18 -8.76 -7.20
N ILE A 95 -9.36 -8.42 -6.22
CA ILE A 95 -8.00 -7.93 -6.43
C ILE A 95 -7.15 -9.10 -6.94
N ALA A 96 -6.67 -8.98 -8.17
CA ALA A 96 -5.81 -9.96 -8.81
C ALA A 96 -4.36 -9.47 -8.80
N TRP A 97 -3.45 -10.35 -8.38
CA TRP A 97 -2.02 -10.11 -8.44
C TRP A 97 -1.44 -10.64 -9.74
N LYS A 98 -0.49 -9.90 -10.31
CA LYS A 98 0.30 -10.27 -11.46
C LYS A 98 1.77 -10.24 -11.07
N GLU A 99 2.48 -11.33 -11.33
CA GLU A 99 3.93 -11.35 -11.24
C GLU A 99 4.52 -10.60 -12.44
N THR A 100 5.22 -9.49 -12.18
CA THR A 100 5.93 -8.72 -13.22
C THR A 100 7.38 -9.18 -13.32
N THR A 101 8.03 -9.42 -12.18
CA THR A 101 9.36 -10.03 -12.09
C THR A 101 9.43 -10.97 -10.89
N ALA A 102 10.53 -11.71 -10.75
CA ALA A 102 10.78 -12.56 -9.58
C ALA A 102 10.74 -11.83 -8.22
N ARG A 103 10.76 -10.49 -8.19
CA ARG A 103 10.67 -9.69 -6.96
C ARG A 103 9.57 -8.64 -7.00
N LEU A 104 8.91 -8.43 -8.14
CA LEU A 104 7.90 -7.40 -8.30
C LEU A 104 6.58 -8.05 -8.66
N ASN A 105 5.59 -7.85 -7.81
CA ASN A 105 4.21 -8.22 -8.07
C ASN A 105 3.35 -6.97 -8.05
N GLU A 106 2.40 -6.89 -8.95
CA GLU A 106 1.51 -5.75 -9.10
C GLU A 106 0.07 -6.22 -8.90
N ALA A 107 -0.76 -5.39 -8.28
CA ALA A 107 -2.19 -5.57 -8.20
C ALA A 107 -2.91 -4.25 -8.46
N SER A 108 -4.16 -4.35 -8.89
CA SER A 108 -5.04 -3.19 -9.00
C SER A 108 -6.41 -3.50 -8.40
N ALA A 109 -6.93 -2.53 -7.66
CA ALA A 109 -8.26 -2.55 -7.09
C ALA A 109 -9.04 -1.38 -7.68
N LYS A 110 -10.04 -1.68 -8.52
CA LYS A 110 -10.99 -0.68 -9.02
C LYS A 110 -12.16 -0.61 -8.05
N PHE A 111 -12.51 0.59 -7.60
CA PHE A 111 -13.60 0.78 -6.66
C PHE A 111 -14.33 2.10 -6.92
N SER A 112 -15.60 2.16 -6.52
CA SER A 112 -16.35 3.41 -6.46
C SER A 112 -16.56 3.85 -5.02
N THR A 113 -16.62 5.16 -4.80
CA THR A 113 -17.03 5.74 -3.52
C THR A 113 -18.55 5.73 -3.41
N GLY A 114 -19.06 5.61 -2.18
CA GLY A 114 -20.47 5.79 -1.85
C GLY A 114 -20.63 6.99 -0.92
N GLU A 115 -21.22 6.75 0.24
CA GLU A 115 -21.49 7.79 1.24
C GLU A 115 -20.23 8.58 1.66
N PRO A 116 -20.38 9.87 1.98
CA PRO A 116 -19.30 10.64 2.60
C PRO A 116 -18.88 10.06 3.96
N GLY A 117 -17.58 10.07 4.22
CA GLY A 117 -17.05 9.48 5.45
C GLY A 117 -15.54 9.32 5.44
N THR A 118 -15.02 8.76 6.53
CA THR A 118 -13.62 8.32 6.64
C THR A 118 -13.58 6.81 6.73
N TYR A 119 -12.88 6.19 5.80
CA TYR A 119 -12.79 4.74 5.65
C TYR A 119 -11.33 4.31 5.73
N THR A 120 -11.08 3.23 6.46
CA THR A 120 -9.73 2.69 6.64
C THR A 120 -9.59 1.39 5.89
N LEU A 121 -8.67 1.35 4.92
CA LEU A 121 -8.24 0.13 4.27
C LEU A 121 -6.96 -0.36 4.94
N GLU A 122 -7.06 -1.45 5.68
CA GLU A 122 -5.90 -2.14 6.26
C GLU A 122 -5.37 -3.15 5.25
N ILE A 123 -4.06 -3.09 5.00
CA ILE A 123 -3.32 -4.02 4.15
C ILE A 123 -2.42 -4.84 5.06
N LEU A 124 -2.73 -6.13 5.18
CA LEU A 124 -2.05 -7.04 6.09
C LEU A 124 -1.38 -8.15 5.29
N ARG A 125 -0.13 -8.43 5.62
CA ARG A 125 0.61 -9.54 5.05
C ARG A 125 1.48 -10.16 6.13
N GLU A 126 1.16 -11.39 6.46
CA GLU A 126 1.98 -12.16 7.39
C GLU A 126 3.21 -12.72 6.67
N CYS A 127 4.36 -12.67 7.32
CA CYS A 127 5.56 -13.36 6.88
C CYS A 127 6.01 -14.29 8.02
N PRO A 128 6.08 -15.62 7.80
CA PRO A 128 6.50 -16.54 8.86
C PRO A 128 7.98 -16.41 9.24
N THR A 129 8.82 -15.92 8.30
CA THR A 129 10.29 -15.95 8.42
C THR A 129 10.89 -14.59 8.77
N LYS A 130 10.13 -13.50 8.62
CA LYS A 130 10.54 -12.10 8.88
C LYS A 130 9.37 -11.33 9.48
N ALA A 131 9.58 -10.07 9.86
CA ALA A 131 8.46 -9.20 10.21
C ALA A 131 7.51 -9.11 9.00
N GLY A 132 6.21 -9.33 9.22
CA GLY A 132 5.20 -9.13 8.20
C GLY A 132 5.08 -7.66 7.80
N TYR A 133 4.08 -7.35 6.99
CA TYR A 133 3.75 -6.01 6.58
C TYR A 133 2.34 -5.65 7.07
N SER A 134 2.18 -4.46 7.62
CA SER A 134 0.89 -3.88 7.99
C SER A 134 0.91 -2.40 7.67
N ALA A 135 -0.12 -1.94 6.95
CA ALA A 135 -0.33 -0.53 6.64
C ALA A 135 -1.82 -0.20 6.64
N GLN A 136 -2.13 1.08 6.86
CA GLN A 136 -3.49 1.61 6.79
C GLN A 136 -3.52 2.76 5.79
N LEU A 137 -4.33 2.63 4.74
CA LEU A 137 -4.70 3.72 3.85
C LEU A 137 -5.99 4.35 4.37
N VAL A 138 -5.97 5.68 4.54
CA VAL A 138 -7.12 6.43 5.05
C VAL A 138 -7.76 7.16 3.89
N PHE A 139 -8.99 6.80 3.55
CA PHE A 139 -9.77 7.44 2.50
C PHE A 139 -10.82 8.36 3.12
N VAL A 140 -10.87 9.61 2.67
CA VAL A 140 -11.85 10.60 3.10
C VAL A 140 -12.73 10.91 1.89
N VAL A 141 -13.95 10.39 1.89
CA VAL A 141 -14.96 10.73 0.88
C VAL A 141 -15.61 12.04 1.31
N VAL A 142 -15.39 13.10 0.53
CA VAL A 142 -15.88 14.45 0.87
C VAL A 142 -17.39 14.55 0.58
N PRO A 143 -18.14 15.39 1.31
CA PRO A 143 -19.53 15.67 0.96
C PRO A 143 -19.63 16.30 -0.43
N SER A 144 -20.63 15.92 -1.21
CA SER A 144 -20.91 16.58 -2.49
C SER A 144 -21.19 18.07 -2.25
N GLN A 145 -20.55 18.93 -3.03
CA GLN A 145 -20.90 20.34 -3.05
C GLN A 145 -22.16 20.49 -3.90
N GLY A 146 -23.31 20.54 -3.23
CA GLY A 146 -24.62 20.77 -3.87
C GLY A 146 -24.74 22.13 -4.54
#